data_AF-A0AAD4IAI8-F1
#
_entry.id   AF-A0AAD4IAI8-F1
#
_cell.length_a   1.000
_cell.length_b   1.000
_cell.length_c   1.000
_cell.angle_alpha   90.00
_cell.angle_beta   90.00
_cell.angle_gamma   90.00
#
_symmetry.space_group_name_H-M   'P 1'
#
loop_
_entity.id
_entity.type
_entity.pdbx_description
1 polymer ?
#
loop_
_entity_poly.entity_id
_entity_poly.type
_entity_poly.pdbx_seq_one_letter_code
_entity_poly.pdbx_strand_id
1 'polypeptide(L)'
;MNIWASSISINTYVPRVPSDQSLYNPFSASLKYAEDLIAKGEEKTIMPTSLIPSIITSPVTAYRWHSLVSIGDGFFSSDLPAATFQPTFGTLKKPTLILMSERDEMVPPTVDKEALLRRWIEVLLEGIASEQSQVIPNGDHELSEETIARFFIELVVEFLQEIEAEPVEALYEQ
;
A
#
# COMPACT_ATOMS: atom_id res chain seq x y z
N MET A 1 34.62 16.86 48.98
CA MET A 1 33.84 15.70 49.44
C MET A 1 33.01 15.24 48.25
N ASN A 2 33.26 14.02 47.79
CA ASN A 2 33.00 13.59 46.41
C ASN A 2 31.56 13.12 46.14
N ILE A 3 31.11 13.56 44.97
CA ILE A 3 30.11 13.08 44.00
C ILE A 3 29.67 11.61 44.14
N TRP A 4 28.36 11.35 44.10
CA TRP A 4 27.77 10.14 43.51
C TRP A 4 26.45 10.51 42.80
N ALA A 5 26.49 10.52 41.47
CA ALA A 5 25.32 10.37 40.61
C ALA A 5 25.34 8.92 40.10
N SER A 6 24.33 8.13 40.44
CA SER A 6 24.15 6.79 39.90
C SER A 6 23.46 6.89 38.54
N SER A 7 24.21 6.68 37.45
CA SER A 7 23.64 6.51 36.11
C SER A 7 23.04 5.11 35.98
N ILE A 8 21.74 5.04 35.72
CA ILE A 8 21.10 3.81 35.24
C ILE A 8 21.45 3.68 33.76
N SER A 9 22.35 2.75 33.41
CA SER A 9 22.55 2.33 32.03
C SER A 9 21.40 1.42 31.63
N ILE A 10 20.48 1.94 30.81
CA ILE A 10 19.49 1.11 30.12
C ILE A 10 20.24 0.45 28.96
N ASN A 11 20.56 -0.84 29.12
CA ASN A 11 21.11 -1.65 28.04
C ASN A 11 19.99 -1.92 27.02
N THR A 12 19.78 -1.01 26.08
CA THR A 12 18.97 -1.28 24.90
C THR A 12 19.77 -2.17 23.97
N TYR A 13 19.57 -3.48 24.10
CA TYR A 13 19.99 -4.42 23.06
C TYR A 13 19.27 -4.04 21.77
N VAL A 14 19.97 -3.34 20.88
CA VAL A 14 19.58 -3.17 19.49
C VAL A 14 20.22 -4.35 18.75
N PRO A 15 19.44 -5.33 18.24
CA PRO A 15 20.00 -6.43 17.48
C PRO A 15 20.80 -5.85 16.31
N ARG A 16 22.08 -6.25 16.18
CA ARG A 16 22.89 -5.91 15.00
C ARG A 16 22.21 -6.54 13.79
N VAL A 17 21.73 -5.71 12.88
CA VAL A 17 21.24 -6.12 11.57
C VAL A 17 22.42 -6.73 10.80
N PRO A 18 22.36 -7.99 10.35
CA PRO A 18 23.39 -8.59 9.51
C PRO A 18 23.57 -7.80 8.22
N SER A 19 24.80 -7.71 7.73
CA SER A 19 25.19 -6.90 6.54
C SER A 19 24.65 -7.43 5.21
N ASP A 20 23.86 -8.50 5.21
CA ASP A 20 23.12 -9.01 4.05
C ASP A 20 21.64 -8.73 4.24
N GLN A 21 21.19 -7.56 3.77
CA GLN A 21 19.80 -7.12 3.84
C GLN A 21 18.87 -7.89 2.90
N SER A 22 19.40 -8.78 2.03
CA SER A 22 18.59 -9.44 1.00
C SER A 22 17.86 -10.70 1.48
N LEU A 23 18.17 -11.22 2.67
CA LEU A 23 17.65 -12.51 3.16
C LEU A 23 16.90 -12.44 4.51
N TYR A 24 16.85 -11.29 5.19
CA TYR A 24 16.07 -11.17 6.42
C TYR A 24 14.63 -10.78 6.11
N ASN A 25 13.76 -11.80 5.99
CA ASN A 25 12.32 -11.57 6.03
C ASN A 25 11.87 -11.55 7.51
N PRO A 26 11.52 -10.37 8.09
CA PRO A 26 11.06 -10.27 9.48
C PRO A 26 9.78 -11.08 9.75
N PHE A 27 9.08 -11.50 8.69
CA PHE A 27 7.85 -12.27 8.77
C PHE A 27 8.04 -13.77 8.52
N SER A 28 9.28 -14.26 8.41
CA SER A 28 9.56 -15.68 8.13
C SER A 28 8.85 -16.66 9.08
N ALA A 29 8.81 -16.34 10.38
CA ALA A 29 8.12 -17.18 11.38
C ALA A 29 6.59 -17.20 11.20
N SER A 30 5.99 -16.05 10.91
CA SER A 30 4.53 -15.95 10.72
C SER A 30 4.09 -16.48 9.36
N LEU A 31 4.93 -16.33 8.33
CA LEU A 31 4.72 -16.92 7.02
C LEU A 31 4.73 -18.45 7.11
N LYS A 32 5.75 -19.04 7.75
CA LYS A 32 5.83 -20.48 7.99
C LYS A 32 4.60 -21.02 8.72
N TYR A 33 4.14 -20.31 9.75
CA TYR A 33 2.95 -20.70 10.50
C TYR A 33 1.69 -20.71 9.61
N ALA A 34 1.54 -19.71 8.74
CA ALA A 34 0.45 -19.67 7.78
C ALA A 34 0.55 -20.81 6.74
N GLU A 35 1.74 -21.09 6.21
CA GLU A 35 1.98 -22.21 5.29
C GLU A 35 1.60 -23.56 5.91
N ASP A 36 1.96 -23.79 7.18
CA ASP A 36 1.62 -25.01 7.91
C ASP A 36 0.10 -25.19 8.09
N LEU A 37 -0.66 -24.11 8.30
CA LEU A 37 -2.12 -24.15 8.37
C LEU A 37 -2.74 -24.42 7.00
N ILE A 38 -2.23 -23.77 5.95
CA ILE A 38 -2.69 -23.98 4.58
C ILE A 38 -2.45 -25.43 4.16
N ALA A 39 -1.28 -26.00 4.45
CA ALA A 39 -0.95 -27.40 4.15
C ALA A 39 -1.89 -28.42 4.83
N LYS A 40 -2.54 -28.03 5.94
CA LYS A 40 -3.52 -28.85 6.66
C LYS A 40 -4.97 -28.64 6.19
N GLY A 41 -5.21 -27.73 5.24
CA GLY A 41 -6.57 -27.33 4.84
C GLY A 41 -7.27 -26.46 5.88
N GLU A 42 -6.50 -25.74 6.71
CA GLU A 42 -6.98 -24.83 7.74
C GLU A 42 -6.71 -23.36 7.35
N GLU A 43 -6.74 -23.03 6.07
CA GLU A 43 -6.34 -21.73 5.54
C GLU A 43 -7.23 -20.56 6.02
N LYS A 44 -8.43 -20.87 6.53
CA LYS A 44 -9.40 -19.92 7.11
C LYS A 44 -9.18 -19.65 8.59
N THR A 45 -8.24 -20.33 9.24
CA THR A 45 -7.90 -20.10 10.65
C THR A 45 -7.29 -18.72 10.83
N ILE A 46 -7.71 -18.01 11.88
CA ILE A 46 -7.20 -16.67 12.22
C ILE A 46 -5.77 -16.79 12.74
N MET A 47 -4.88 -15.95 12.22
CA MET A 47 -3.49 -15.87 12.66
C MET A 47 -3.40 -15.34 14.10
N PRO A 48 -2.52 -15.89 14.96
CA PRO A 48 -2.24 -15.34 16.28
C PRO A 48 -1.72 -13.91 16.18
N THR A 49 -2.26 -13.00 16.98
CA THR A 49 -1.83 -11.58 17.01
C THR A 49 -0.36 -11.42 17.40
N SER A 50 0.22 -12.37 18.13
CA SER A 50 1.66 -12.39 18.47
C SER A 50 2.57 -12.65 17.27
N LEU A 51 2.04 -13.18 16.16
CA LEU A 51 2.76 -13.45 14.92
C LEU A 51 2.51 -12.39 13.85
N ILE A 52 1.65 -11.41 14.13
CA ILE A 52 1.23 -10.38 13.18
C ILE A 52 1.69 -9.01 13.71
N PRO A 53 2.22 -8.12 12.86
CA PRO A 53 2.56 -6.76 13.25
C PRO A 53 1.36 -6.02 13.82
N SER A 54 1.56 -5.24 14.88
CA SER A 54 0.49 -4.52 15.59
C SER A 54 -0.27 -3.51 14.74
N ILE A 55 0.30 -3.13 13.59
CA ILE A 55 -0.35 -2.26 12.60
C ILE A 55 -1.54 -2.92 11.91
N ILE A 56 -1.58 -4.25 11.89
CA ILE A 56 -2.73 -5.02 11.43
C ILE A 56 -3.65 -5.24 12.63
N THR A 57 -4.68 -4.41 12.73
CA THR A 57 -5.60 -4.39 13.88
C THR A 57 -6.79 -5.33 13.71
N SER A 58 -7.09 -5.75 12.47
CA SER A 58 -8.20 -6.64 12.16
C SER A 58 -7.76 -8.12 12.15
N PRO A 59 -8.62 -9.08 12.54
CA PRO A 59 -8.32 -10.49 12.39
C PRO A 59 -8.03 -10.87 10.93
N VAL A 60 -6.91 -11.55 10.69
CA VAL A 60 -6.49 -11.99 9.36
C VAL A 60 -6.37 -13.52 9.36
N THR A 61 -6.91 -14.17 8.33
CA THR A 61 -6.78 -15.62 8.16
C THR A 61 -5.37 -16.00 7.70
N ALA A 62 -4.97 -17.26 7.89
CA ALA A 62 -3.70 -17.79 7.41
C ALA A 62 -3.52 -17.56 5.90
N TYR A 63 -4.57 -17.82 5.11
CA TYR A 63 -4.56 -17.54 3.67
C TYR A 63 -4.27 -16.06 3.37
N ARG A 64 -5.01 -15.14 4.00
CA ARG A 64 -4.89 -13.71 3.72
C ARG A 64 -3.54 -13.15 4.18
N TRP A 65 -3.03 -13.61 5.33
CA TRP A 65 -1.70 -13.23 5.80
C TRP A 65 -0.60 -13.73 4.87
N HIS A 66 -0.67 -15.01 4.47
CA HIS A 66 0.26 -15.57 3.50
C HIS A 66 0.22 -14.78 2.18
N SER A 67 -0.98 -14.49 1.65
CA SER A 67 -1.12 -13.71 0.41
C SER A 67 -0.51 -12.31 0.53
N LEU A 68 -0.66 -11.66 1.69
CA LEU A 68 -0.12 -10.32 1.95
C LEU A 68 1.41 -10.27 2.07
N VAL A 69 2.01 -11.25 2.74
CA VAL A 69 3.45 -11.26 3.08
C VAL A 69 4.31 -11.99 2.05
N SER A 70 3.73 -12.96 1.35
CA SER A 70 4.36 -13.55 0.18
C SER A 70 4.20 -12.61 -1.04
N ILE A 71 4.66 -13.06 -2.20
CA ILE A 71 4.54 -12.30 -3.47
C ILE A 71 3.07 -12.19 -3.95
N GLY A 72 2.11 -12.81 -3.26
CA GLY A 72 0.71 -12.96 -3.68
C GLY A 72 -0.04 -11.66 -3.99
N ASP A 73 -0.38 -10.86 -2.98
CA ASP A 73 -1.23 -9.66 -3.09
C ASP A 73 -0.45 -8.39 -3.46
N GLY A 74 0.74 -8.52 -4.06
CA GLY A 74 1.67 -7.42 -4.34
C GLY A 74 1.21 -6.39 -5.39
N PHE A 75 -0.10 -6.20 -5.61
CA PHE A 75 -0.68 -5.36 -6.67
C PHE A 75 -0.09 -3.94 -6.75
N PHE A 76 0.36 -3.40 -5.62
CA PHE A 76 0.87 -2.03 -5.47
C PHE A 76 2.37 -1.96 -5.16
N SER A 77 3.09 -3.08 -5.23
CA SER A 77 4.49 -3.13 -4.84
C SER A 77 5.37 -2.39 -5.86
N SER A 78 6.26 -1.53 -5.35
CA SER A 78 7.08 -0.63 -6.18
C SER A 78 8.16 -1.34 -6.99
N ASP A 79 8.55 -2.54 -6.55
CA ASP A 79 9.58 -3.40 -7.12
C ASP A 79 9.06 -4.33 -8.22
N LEU A 80 7.75 -4.31 -8.50
CA LEU A 80 7.19 -5.11 -9.58
C LEU A 80 7.58 -4.60 -10.97
N PRO A 81 7.91 -5.51 -11.91
CA PRO A 81 8.04 -5.18 -13.33
C PRO A 81 6.73 -4.61 -13.89
N ALA A 82 6.83 -3.72 -14.88
CA ALA A 82 5.66 -3.14 -15.55
C ALA A 82 4.68 -4.20 -16.11
N ALA A 83 5.21 -5.34 -16.58
CA ALA A 83 4.40 -6.46 -17.06
C ALA A 83 3.46 -7.06 -15.99
N THR A 84 3.77 -6.88 -14.70
CA THR A 84 2.94 -7.37 -13.59
C THR A 84 1.73 -6.48 -13.34
N PHE A 85 1.73 -5.22 -13.80
CA PHE A 85 0.58 -4.31 -13.67
C PHE A 85 -0.46 -4.52 -14.78
N GLN A 86 -0.09 -5.11 -15.92
CA GLN A 86 -1.01 -5.41 -17.02
C GLN A 86 -2.21 -6.28 -16.62
N PRO A 87 -2.04 -7.42 -15.91
CA PRO A 87 -3.16 -8.22 -15.44
C PRO A 87 -3.97 -7.57 -14.31
N THR A 88 -3.53 -6.40 -13.81
CA THR A 88 -4.17 -5.69 -12.70
C THR A 88 -4.76 -4.38 -13.22
N PHE A 89 -4.01 -3.28 -13.17
CA PHE A 89 -4.40 -1.97 -13.68
C PHE A 89 -4.79 -2.03 -15.17
N GLY A 90 -4.05 -2.78 -16.00
CA GLY A 90 -4.33 -2.89 -17.44
C GLY A 90 -5.68 -3.53 -17.79
N THR A 91 -6.36 -4.12 -16.81
CA THR A 91 -7.70 -4.70 -16.98
C THR A 91 -8.84 -3.73 -16.63
N LEU A 92 -8.52 -2.56 -16.06
CA LEU A 92 -9.51 -1.54 -15.72
C LEU A 92 -10.11 -0.93 -16.99
N LYS A 93 -11.45 -0.91 -17.05
CA LYS A 93 -12.23 -0.45 -18.22
C LYS A 93 -13.12 0.77 -17.93
N LYS A 94 -13.07 1.28 -16.70
CA LYS A 94 -13.88 2.42 -16.26
C LYS A 94 -12.95 3.54 -15.84
N PRO A 95 -13.35 4.81 -16.01
CA PRO A 95 -12.61 5.95 -15.50
C PRO A 95 -12.13 5.68 -14.07
N THR A 96 -10.84 5.91 -13.82
CA THR A 96 -10.15 5.54 -12.61
C THR A 96 -9.33 6.73 -12.11
N LEU A 97 -9.61 7.15 -10.88
CA LEU A 97 -8.83 8.14 -10.16
C LEU A 97 -7.82 7.43 -9.23
N ILE A 98 -6.54 7.76 -9.37
CA ILE A 98 -5.47 7.20 -8.51
C ILE A 98 -4.85 8.34 -7.70
N LEU A 99 -5.01 8.29 -6.38
CA LEU A 99 -4.46 9.27 -5.45
C LEU A 99 -3.49 8.59 -4.47
N MET A 100 -2.29 9.14 -4.34
CA MET A 100 -1.29 8.67 -3.37
C MET A 100 -0.95 9.78 -2.37
N SER A 101 -0.76 9.45 -1.11
CA SER A 101 -0.35 10.43 -0.09
C SER A 101 1.18 10.62 -0.07
N GLU A 102 1.68 11.85 -0.23
CA GLU A 102 3.13 12.16 -0.29
C GLU A 102 3.87 11.69 0.97
N ARG A 103 3.29 11.92 2.15
CA ARG A 103 3.87 11.62 3.46
C ARG A 103 3.30 10.35 4.11
N ASP A 104 2.62 9.51 3.33
CA ASP A 104 2.13 8.21 3.79
C ASP A 104 3.25 7.40 4.45
N GLU A 105 3.12 7.23 5.77
CA GLU A 105 4.03 6.56 6.67
C GLU A 105 4.01 5.04 6.55
N MET A 106 3.00 4.49 5.86
CA MET A 106 2.88 3.07 5.53
C MET A 106 3.73 2.68 4.32
N VAL A 107 4.15 3.66 3.53
CA VAL A 107 4.99 3.46 2.35
C VAL A 107 6.46 3.71 2.70
N PRO A 108 7.39 2.77 2.40
CA PRO A 108 8.80 2.99 2.69
C PRO A 108 9.33 4.27 2.04
N PRO A 109 10.17 5.07 2.74
CA PRO A 109 10.68 6.35 2.23
C PRO A 109 11.58 6.22 1.00
N THR A 110 12.01 4.99 0.67
CA THR A 110 12.79 4.68 -0.53
C THR A 110 11.94 4.59 -1.79
N VAL A 111 10.61 4.57 -1.69
CA VAL A 111 9.70 4.47 -2.83
C VAL A 111 9.49 5.84 -3.46
N ASP A 112 9.81 5.96 -4.74
CA ASP A 112 9.43 7.11 -5.56
C ASP A 112 7.95 6.97 -5.96
N LYS A 113 7.07 7.65 -5.20
CA LYS A 113 5.60 7.61 -5.37
C LYS A 113 5.17 8.21 -6.72
N GLU A 114 5.85 9.24 -7.17
CA GLU A 114 5.60 9.89 -8.47
C GLU A 114 5.93 8.95 -9.63
N ALA A 115 7.11 8.32 -9.60
CA ALA A 115 7.49 7.34 -10.61
C ALA A 115 6.62 6.08 -10.56
N LEU A 116 6.16 5.67 -9.38
CA LEU A 116 5.24 4.55 -9.23
C LEU A 116 3.86 4.86 -9.81
N LEU A 117 3.30 6.04 -9.50
CA LEU A 117 2.02 6.49 -10.06
C LEU A 117 2.08 6.54 -11.60
N ARG A 118 3.15 7.12 -12.17
CA ARG A 118 3.33 7.15 -13.63
C ARG A 118 3.31 5.76 -14.24
N ARG A 119 4.00 4.78 -13.64
CA ARG A 119 3.99 3.39 -14.11
C ARG A 119 2.59 2.76 -14.08
N TRP A 120 1.78 3.07 -13.07
CA TRP A 120 0.39 2.59 -13.02
C TRP A 120 -0.46 3.22 -14.11
N ILE A 121 -0.34 4.54 -14.30
CA ILE A 121 -1.08 5.28 -15.34
C ILE A 121 -0.71 4.79 -16.74
N GLU A 122 0.58 4.58 -17.03
CA GLU A 122 1.07 4.09 -18.33
C GLU A 122 0.53 2.70 -18.72
N VAL A 123 0.08 1.92 -17.74
CA VAL A 123 -0.46 0.58 -17.95
C VAL A 123 -1.97 0.59 -18.16
N LEU A 124 -2.66 1.67 -17.77
CA LEU A 124 -4.09 1.84 -18.04
C LEU A 124 -4.35 2.00 -19.54
N LEU A 125 -5.55 1.62 -19.97
CA LEU A 125 -6.00 1.93 -21.32
C LEU A 125 -6.13 3.45 -21.49
N GLU A 126 -5.91 3.94 -22.71
CA GLU A 126 -6.05 5.36 -23.03
C GLU A 126 -7.44 5.89 -22.63
N GLY A 127 -7.49 7.06 -22.00
CA GLY A 127 -8.72 7.68 -21.51
C GLY A 127 -9.31 7.09 -20.22
N ILE A 128 -8.66 6.09 -19.62
CA ILE A 128 -9.12 5.49 -18.35
C ILE A 128 -8.62 6.24 -17.12
N ALA A 129 -7.40 6.76 -17.14
CA ALA A 129 -6.88 7.53 -16.01
C ALA A 129 -7.56 8.92 -15.96
N SER A 130 -8.11 9.29 -14.80
CA SER A 130 -8.58 10.67 -14.57
C SER A 130 -7.39 11.63 -14.54
N GLU A 131 -7.60 12.84 -15.06
CA GLU A 131 -6.61 13.91 -15.06
C GLU A 131 -6.24 14.37 -13.63
N GLN A 132 -7.12 14.12 -12.65
CA GLN A 132 -6.87 14.44 -11.24
C GLN A 132 -5.99 13.42 -10.51
N SER A 133 -5.54 12.36 -11.19
CA SER A 133 -4.68 11.34 -10.58
C SER A 133 -3.30 11.92 -10.24
N GLN A 134 -2.95 11.97 -8.96
CA GLN A 134 -1.72 12.61 -8.48
C GLN A 134 -1.26 12.11 -7.11
N VAL A 135 -0.03 12.50 -6.73
CA VAL A 135 0.43 12.43 -5.35
C VAL A 135 -0.05 13.69 -4.61
N ILE A 136 -0.87 13.50 -3.58
CA ILE A 136 -1.40 14.55 -2.71
C ILE A 136 -0.27 15.11 -1.85
N PRO A 137 0.09 16.40 -2.01
CA PRO A 137 1.16 17.02 -1.23
C PRO A 137 0.82 17.02 0.26
N ASN A 138 1.82 16.74 1.09
CA ASN A 138 1.75 16.70 2.55
C ASN A 138 0.77 15.69 3.17
N GLY A 139 -0.01 14.93 2.39
CA GLY A 139 -0.95 13.96 2.93
C GLY A 139 -0.25 12.78 3.60
N ASP A 140 -0.70 12.44 4.80
CA ASP A 140 -0.37 11.18 5.50
C ASP A 140 -1.35 10.07 5.09
N HIS A 141 -1.21 8.88 5.68
CA HIS A 141 -2.05 7.73 5.32
C HIS A 141 -3.54 7.98 5.58
N GLU A 142 -3.86 8.69 6.67
CA GLU A 142 -5.24 8.93 7.11
C GLU A 142 -5.83 10.26 6.61
N LEU A 143 -5.03 11.09 5.91
CA LEU A 143 -5.37 12.47 5.55
C LEU A 143 -5.82 13.28 6.78
N SER A 144 -5.04 13.21 7.86
CA SER A 144 -5.43 13.71 9.19
C SER A 144 -5.58 15.24 9.27
N GLU A 145 -4.90 15.98 8.38
CA GLU A 145 -5.01 17.43 8.29
C GLU A 145 -6.25 17.84 7.48
N GLU A 146 -7.12 18.66 8.07
CA GLU A 146 -8.40 19.05 7.46
C GLU A 146 -8.25 19.73 6.09
N THR A 147 -7.20 20.53 5.89
CA THR A 147 -6.92 21.19 4.61
C THR A 147 -6.60 20.16 3.51
N ILE A 148 -5.83 19.13 3.83
CA ILE A 148 -5.46 18.04 2.93
C ILE A 148 -6.68 17.16 2.66
N ALA A 149 -7.48 16.86 3.68
CA ALA A 149 -8.73 16.12 3.51
C ALA A 149 -9.71 16.86 2.58
N ARG A 150 -9.83 18.20 2.71
CA ARG A 150 -10.63 19.01 1.79
C ARG A 150 -10.10 18.95 0.36
N PHE A 151 -8.79 19.07 0.17
CA PHE A 151 -8.18 18.97 -1.15
C PHE A 151 -8.42 17.59 -1.79
N PHE A 152 -8.31 16.50 -1.02
CA PHE A 152 -8.71 15.16 -1.48
C PHE A 152 -10.18 15.12 -1.93
N ILE A 153 -11.09 15.72 -1.16
CA ILE A 153 -12.51 15.78 -1.51
C ILE A 153 -12.72 16.57 -2.82
N GLU A 154 -12.02 17.69 -3.00
CA GLU A 154 -12.09 18.49 -4.23
C GLU A 154 -11.71 17.65 -5.47
N LEU A 155 -10.61 16.89 -5.41
CA LEU A 155 -10.19 15.99 -6.50
C LEU A 155 -11.23 14.90 -6.79
N VAL A 156 -11.85 14.34 -5.75
CA VAL A 156 -12.92 13.35 -5.90
C VAL A 156 -14.15 13.97 -6.54
N VAL A 157 -14.54 15.17 -6.14
CA VAL A 157 -15.68 15.89 -6.73
C VAL A 157 -15.42 16.22 -8.19
N GLU A 158 -14.22 16.70 -8.53
CA GLU A 158 -13.81 16.97 -9.91
C GLU A 158 -13.85 15.70 -10.75
N PHE A 159 -13.31 14.58 -10.26
CA PHE A 159 -13.42 13.29 -10.95
C PHE A 159 -14.87 12.83 -11.16
N LEU A 160 -15.75 13.01 -10.16
CA LEU A 160 -17.16 12.67 -10.31
C LEU A 160 -17.84 13.55 -11.37
N GLN A 161 -17.46 14.83 -11.46
CA GLN A 161 -17.93 15.72 -12.52
C GLN A 161 -17.38 15.33 -13.89
N GLU A 162 -16.12 14.92 -14.00
CA GLU A 162 -15.52 14.40 -15.25
C GLU A 162 -16.32 13.22 -15.81
N ILE A 163 -16.70 12.27 -14.95
CA ILE A 163 -17.47 11.08 -15.39
C ILE A 163 -18.96 11.36 -15.63
N GLU A 164 -19.52 12.42 -15.02
CA GLU A 164 -20.89 12.89 -15.26
C GLU A 164 -20.99 13.79 -16.50
N ALA A 165 -19.90 14.46 -16.88
CA ALA A 165 -19.84 15.38 -18.02
C ALA A 165 -19.93 14.70 -19.39
N GLU A 166 -19.96 13.36 -19.44
CA GLU A 166 -20.42 12.60 -20.60
C GLU A 166 -21.96 12.52 -20.59
N PRO A 167 -22.66 13.33 -21.41
CA PRO A 167 -23.26 12.75 -22.62
C PRO A 167 -23.50 13.73 -23.80
N VAL A 168 -23.15 13.40 -25.05
CA VAL A 168 -23.95 13.56 -26.31
C VAL A 168 -23.17 12.94 -27.49
N GLU A 169 -23.45 11.70 -27.90
CA GLU A 169 -23.47 11.25 -29.32
C GLU A 169 -23.81 9.75 -29.42
N ALA A 170 -24.99 9.38 -28.90
CA ALA A 170 -25.72 8.24 -29.45
C ALA A 170 -26.75 8.80 -30.45
N LEU A 171 -26.27 8.97 -31.68
CA LEU A 171 -27.03 8.87 -32.93
C LEU A 171 -28.19 9.86 -33.14
N TYR A 172 -27.82 11.09 -33.50
CA TYR A 172 -28.57 11.88 -34.49
C TYR A 172 -27.80 11.93 -35.82
N GLU A 173 -27.76 10.82 -36.54
CA GLU A 173 -27.60 10.80 -38.01
C GLU A 173 -28.61 9.74 -38.53
N GLN A 174 -29.77 10.20 -39.02
CA GLN A 174 -30.15 10.30 -40.44
C GLN A 174 -30.41 8.94 -41.11
#